data_AF-A0A6M0ELS7-F1
#
_entry.id   AF-A0A6M0ELS7-F1
#
_cell.length_a   1.000
_cell.length_b   1.000
_cell.length_c   1.000
_cell.angle_alpha   90.00
_cell.angle_beta   90.00
_cell.angle_gamma   90.00
#
_symmetry.space_group_name_H-M   'P 1'
#
loop_
_entity.id
_entity.type
_entity.pdbx_description
1 polymer ?
#
loop_
_entity_poly.entity_id
_entity_poly.type
_entity_poly.pdbx_seq_one_letter_code
_entity_poly.pdbx_strand_id
1 'polypeptide(L)'
;MSSTTQSSVRLIEIFSAIQGEGYQVGTRQLFIRFALCGWRCYFCDRAYTWSVPEVCCVEQTPGERILKFTRIQYLRGRCLNELKS
;
A
#
# COMPACT_ATOMS: atom_id res chain seq x y z
N MET A 1 17.40 -19.70 -20.12
CA MET A 1 17.90 -18.82 -19.04
C MET A 1 16.85 -17.74 -18.83
N SER A 2 15.91 -17.94 -17.91
CA SER A 2 14.82 -16.99 -17.65
C SER A 2 15.32 -15.92 -16.68
N SER A 3 15.64 -14.73 -17.18
CA SER A 3 15.92 -13.56 -16.35
C SER A 3 14.62 -13.07 -15.72
N THR A 4 14.40 -13.39 -14.45
CA THR A 4 13.25 -12.89 -13.69
C THR A 4 13.44 -11.39 -13.44
N THR A 5 12.78 -10.54 -14.23
CA THR A 5 12.82 -9.07 -14.04
C THR A 5 12.10 -8.72 -12.74
N GLN A 6 12.86 -8.26 -11.74
CA GLN A 6 12.31 -7.92 -10.42
C GLN A 6 11.67 -6.52 -10.48
N SER A 7 10.35 -6.48 -10.62
CA SER A 7 9.56 -5.24 -10.61
C SER A 7 9.47 -4.66 -9.19
N SER A 8 9.85 -3.39 -9.01
CA SER A 8 9.67 -2.66 -7.75
C SER A 8 8.60 -1.58 -7.88
N VAL A 9 7.79 -1.39 -6.84
CA VAL A 9 6.73 -0.38 -6.78
C VAL A 9 6.91 0.51 -5.55
N ARG A 10 6.41 1.75 -5.64
CA ARG A 10 6.51 2.75 -4.57
C ARG A 10 5.16 2.88 -3.88
N LEU A 11 5.11 2.50 -2.61
CA LEU A 11 3.90 2.43 -1.80
C LEU A 11 3.96 3.42 -0.64
N ILE A 12 2.78 3.87 -0.23
CA ILE A 12 2.58 4.77 0.90
C ILE A 12 1.96 4.01 2.06
N GLU A 13 0.85 3.32 1.80
CA GLU A 13 0.10 2.60 2.81
C GLU A 13 -0.62 1.39 2.24
N ILE A 14 -0.73 0.34 3.07
CA ILE A 14 -1.51 -0.87 2.82
C ILE A 14 -2.37 -1.13 4.04
N PHE A 15 -3.68 -1.21 3.88
CA PHE A 15 -4.61 -1.47 4.97
C PHE A 15 -5.94 -2.04 4.48
N SER A 16 -6.66 -2.73 5.37
CA SER A 16 -8.01 -3.20 5.11
C SER A 16 -9.04 -2.19 5.60
N ALA A 17 -10.07 -1.93 4.80
CA ALA A 17 -11.19 -1.08 5.19
C ALA A 17 -12.47 -1.48 4.43
N ILE A 18 -13.59 -0.90 4.84
CA ILE A 18 -14.84 -0.96 4.08
C ILE A 18 -14.84 0.16 3.05
N GLN A 19 -15.14 -0.16 1.79
CA GLN A 19 -15.24 0.84 0.73
C GLN A 19 -16.41 1.80 1.01
N GLY A 20 -16.12 3.10 1.02
CA GLY A 20 -17.11 4.14 1.32
C GLY A 20 -17.81 4.72 0.09
N GLU A 21 -17.30 4.46 -1.12
CA GLU A 21 -17.77 5.11 -2.35
C GLU A 21 -17.91 4.15 -3.55
N GLY A 22 -18.74 4.53 -4.52
CA GLY A 22 -18.90 3.83 -5.79
C GLY A 22 -19.78 2.57 -5.73
N TYR A 23 -19.54 1.63 -6.64
CA TYR A 23 -20.40 0.45 -6.81
C TYR A 23 -20.26 -0.58 -5.68
N GLN A 24 -19.07 -0.69 -5.08
CA GLN A 24 -18.75 -1.72 -4.08
C GLN A 24 -18.83 -1.18 -2.64
N VAL A 25 -19.63 -0.14 -2.40
CA VAL A 25 -19.83 0.44 -1.07
C VAL A 25 -20.28 -0.62 -0.07
N GLY A 26 -19.72 -0.58 1.13
CA GLY A 26 -20.05 -1.52 2.21
C GLY A 26 -19.28 -2.84 2.14
N THR A 27 -18.49 -3.08 1.09
CA THR A 27 -17.67 -4.29 0.99
C THR A 27 -16.29 -4.08 1.61
N ARG A 28 -15.75 -5.13 2.25
CA ARG A 28 -14.40 -5.11 2.81
C ARG A 28 -13.36 -5.35 1.71
N GLN A 29 -12.36 -4.46 1.65
CA GLN A 29 -11.34 -4.47 0.62
C GLN A 29 -9.96 -4.16 1.21
N LEU A 30 -8.92 -4.57 0.50
CA LEU A 30 -7.54 -4.15 0.78
C LEU A 30 -7.23 -2.92 -0.06
N PHE A 31 -6.84 -1.84 0.60
CA PHE A 31 -6.41 -0.60 -0.02
C PHE A 31 -4.89 -0.59 -0.11
N ILE A 32 -4.39 -0.37 -1.32
CA ILE A 32 -2.96 -0.21 -1.60
C ILE A 32 -2.79 1.17 -2.22
N ARG A 33 -2.16 2.10 -1.50
CA ARG A 33 -1.91 3.45 -2.01
C ARG A 33 -0.48 3.57 -2.55
N PHE A 34 -0.38 4.00 -3.80
CA PHE A 34 0.88 4.26 -4.47
C PHE A 34 1.39 5.68 -4.20
N ALA A 35 2.71 5.83 -4.21
CA ALA A 35 3.36 7.13 -4.22
C ALA A 35 3.47 7.71 -5.63
N LEU A 36 3.70 9.03 -5.70
CA LEU A 36 3.87 9.83 -6.91
C LEU A 36 2.59 10.03 -7.73
N CYS A 37 1.66 10.83 -7.19
CA CYS A 37 0.61 11.39 -8.03
C CYS A 37 1.20 12.48 -8.94
N GLY A 38 1.06 12.32 -10.27
CA GLY A 38 1.49 13.32 -11.25
C GLY A 38 0.62 14.57 -11.29
N TRP A 39 -0.59 14.49 -10.71
CA TRP A 39 -1.58 15.56 -10.73
C TRP A 39 -1.57 16.29 -9.39
N ARG A 40 -1.08 17.53 -9.39
CA ARG A 40 -1.01 18.39 -8.21
C ARG A 40 -2.30 19.19 -8.03
N CYS A 41 -3.40 18.46 -7.85
CA CYS A 41 -4.74 19.04 -7.79
C CYS A 41 -4.88 20.01 -6.60
N TYR A 42 -5.61 21.11 -6.80
CA TYR A 42 -5.84 22.14 -5.78
C TYR A 42 -6.62 21.62 -4.56
N PHE A 43 -7.56 20.70 -4.78
CA PHE A 43 -8.43 20.12 -3.75
C PHE A 43 -7.94 18.74 -3.25
N CYS A 44 -6.63 18.48 -3.30
CA CYS A 44 -6.08 17.20 -2.86
C CYS A 44 -6.03 17.11 -1.32
N ASP A 45 -6.80 16.20 -0.76
CA ASP A 45 -6.79 15.83 0.67
C ASP A 45 -5.55 15.01 1.08
N ARG A 46 -4.86 14.41 0.09
CA ARG A 46 -3.71 13.51 0.28
C ARG A 46 -2.43 14.04 -0.39
N ALA A 47 -2.09 15.31 -0.17
CA ALA A 47 -0.90 15.94 -0.75
C ALA A 47 0.44 15.24 -0.39
N TYR A 48 0.49 14.51 0.74
CA TYR A 48 1.66 13.71 1.11
C TYR A 48 1.96 12.57 0.13
N THR A 49 1.03 12.26 -0.79
CA THR A 49 1.22 11.22 -1.81
C THR A 49 2.09 11.63 -2.99
N TRP A 50 2.47 12.90 -3.06
CA TRP A 50 3.24 13.47 -4.17
C TRP A 50 4.73 13.14 -4.11
N SER A 51 5.25 12.68 -2.96
CA SER A 51 6.63 12.27 -2.77
C SER A 51 6.73 10.78 -2.48
N VAL A 52 7.95 10.23 -2.62
CA VAL A 52 8.24 8.83 -2.28
C VAL A 52 8.68 8.79 -0.81
N PRO A 53 7.93 8.17 0.09
CA PRO A 53 8.40 7.98 1.46
C PRO A 53 9.46 6.88 1.51
N GLU A 54 10.32 6.89 2.53
CA GLU A 54 11.28 5.80 2.78
C GLU A 54 10.59 4.55 3.37
N VAL A 55 9.45 4.76 4.03
CA VAL A 55 8.65 3.77 4.72
C VAL A 55 7.24 3.71 4.16
N CYS A 56 6.69 2.51 4.08
CA CYS A 56 5.28 2.25 3.81
C CYS A 56 4.59 1.89 5.12
N CYS A 57 3.43 2.47 5.38
CA CYS A 57 2.58 2.08 6.48
C CYS A 57 1.85 0.78 6.13
N VAL A 58 1.99 -0.27 6.93
CA VAL A 58 1.31 -1.54 6.67
C VAL A 58 0.49 -1.91 7.88
N GLU A 59 -0.79 -2.16 7.67
CA GLU A 59 -1.64 -2.82 8.65
C GLU A 59 -1.19 -4.27 8.81
N GLN A 60 -0.83 -4.65 10.04
CA GLN A 60 -0.42 -6.03 10.33
C GLN A 60 -1.62 -6.93 10.62
N THR A 61 -2.59 -6.43 11.39
CA THR A 61 -3.80 -7.15 11.76
C THR A 61 -5.01 -6.47 11.11
N PRO A 62 -5.71 -7.14 10.18
CA PRO A 62 -6.81 -6.53 9.45
C PRO A 62 -7.93 -6.03 10.39
N GLY A 63 -8.17 -4.73 10.44
CA GLY A 63 -9.31 -4.12 11.16
C GLY A 63 -8.95 -3.55 12.54
N GLU A 64 -7.74 -3.78 13.04
CA GLU A 64 -7.25 -3.13 14.27
C GLU A 64 -6.95 -1.64 14.04
N ARG A 65 -6.81 -1.21 12.77
CA ARG A 65 -6.44 0.16 12.38
C ARG A 65 -5.11 0.63 12.97
N ILE A 66 -4.25 -0.30 13.37
CA ILE A 66 -2.90 -0.02 13.83
C ILE A 66 -1.95 -0.20 12.64
N LEU A 67 -1.50 0.93 12.09
CA LEU A 67 -0.53 0.95 11.01
C LEU A 67 0.89 0.95 11.58
N LYS A 68 1.73 0.03 11.12
CA LYS A 68 3.17 0.02 11.48
C LYS A 68 4.00 0.49 10.30
N PHE A 69 4.97 1.35 10.58
CA PHE A 69 5.94 1.81 9.58
C PHE A 69 6.88 0.67 9.22
N THR A 70 6.90 0.28 7.95
CA THR A 70 7.77 -0.75 7.42
C THR A 70 8.59 -0.16 6.28
N ARG A 71 9.93 -0.30 6.27
CA ARG A 71 10.74 0.23 5.17
C ARG A 71 10.37 -0.46 3.85
N ILE A 72 10.24 0.32 2.78
CA ILE A 72 9.82 -0.17 1.45
C ILE A 72 10.74 -1.28 0.94
N GLN A 73 12.03 -1.25 1.33
CA GLN A 73 13.00 -2.29 1.00
C GLN A 73 12.63 -3.70 1.50
N TYR A 74 11.84 -3.82 2.58
CA TYR A 74 11.41 -5.12 3.12
C TYR A 74 10.12 -5.65 2.48
N LEU A 75 9.40 -4.81 1.73
CA LEU A 75 8.25 -5.24 0.91
C LEU A 75 8.69 -5.84 -0.44
N ARG A 76 9.99 -6.09 -0.63
CA ARG A 76 10.55 -6.82 -1.76
C ARG A 76 9.99 -8.24 -1.82
N GLY A 77 8.84 -8.39 -2.44
CA GLY A 77 8.36 -9.58 -3.15
C GLY A 77 8.73 -10.96 -2.60
N ARG A 78 8.82 -11.15 -1.28
CA ARG A 78 8.72 -12.49 -0.71
C ARG A 78 7.23 -12.80 -0.70
N CYS A 79 6.83 -13.56 -1.72
CA CYS A 79 5.56 -14.29 -1.73
C CYS A 79 5.34 -14.81 -0.30
N LEU A 80 4.16 -14.56 0.25
CA LEU A 80 3.77 -14.79 1.65
C LEU A 80 3.71 -16.28 2.04
N ASN A 81 4.57 -17.11 1.44
CA ASN A 81 4.68 -18.54 1.64
C ASN A 81 5.68 -18.91 2.75
N GLU A 82 6.37 -17.94 3.38
CA GLU A 82 7.28 -18.19 4.52
C GLU A 82 6.66 -17.87 5.90
N LEU A 83 5.34 -17.71 6.00
CA LEU A 83 4.61 -17.61 7.29
C LEU A 83 3.90 -18.91 7.68
N LYS A 84 4.46 -20.06 7.31
CA LYS A 84 4.06 -21.37 7.84
C LYS A 84 5.29 -22.21 8.19
N SER A 85 5.75 -22.11 9.44
CA SER A 85 6.16 -23.21 10.32
C SER A 85 6.60 -22.65 11.66
#